data_AF-A0A2I0VG88-F1
#
_entry.id   AF-A0A2I0VG88-F1
#
_cell.length_a   1.000
_cell.length_b   1.000
_cell.length_c   1.000
_cell.angle_alpha   90.00
_cell.angle_beta   90.00
_cell.angle_gamma   90.00
#
_symmetry.space_group_name_H-M   'P 1'
#
loop_
_entity.id
_entity.type
_entity.pdbx_description
1 polymer ?
#
loop_
_entity_poly.entity_id
_entity_poly.type
_entity_poly.pdbx_seq_one_letter_code
_entity_poly.pdbx_strand_id
1 'polypeptide(L)'
;MQVQACGSLVTEEQPHAMLIPLEFFFMGYGLYRPCQLGGSPRSPLSPLCISAELLSPESMGLKLKPIKTRTSLKSDQGGGLVA
;
A
#
# COMPACT_ATOMS: atom_id res chain seq x y z
N MET A 1 10.72 21.02 -15.86
CA MET A 1 11.65 20.87 -14.72
C MET A 1 12.74 19.91 -15.17
N GLN A 2 14.01 20.18 -14.87
CA GLN A 2 15.12 19.29 -15.22
C GLN A 2 15.94 19.05 -13.97
N VAL A 3 16.21 17.78 -13.66
CA VAL A 3 17.05 17.41 -12.52
C VAL A 3 18.51 17.58 -12.91
N GLN A 4 19.24 18.35 -12.12
CA GLN A 4 20.66 18.62 -12.36
C GLN A 4 21.51 17.45 -11.86
N ALA A 5 22.63 17.20 -12.55
CA ALA A 5 23.58 16.13 -12.19
C ALA A 5 22.97 14.71 -12.12
N CYS A 6 21.95 14.44 -12.94
CA CYS A 6 21.39 13.11 -13.09
C CYS A 6 21.70 12.53 -14.48
N GLY A 7 21.98 11.24 -14.53
CA GLY A 7 22.10 10.47 -15.77
C GLY A 7 20.73 10.11 -16.38
N SER A 8 20.64 8.92 -16.97
CA SER A 8 19.47 8.50 -17.77
C SER A 8 18.18 8.30 -16.95
N LEU A 9 18.29 7.74 -15.73
CA LEU A 9 17.14 7.36 -14.91
C LEU A 9 17.12 8.13 -13.59
N VAL A 10 16.43 9.27 -13.60
CA VAL A 10 16.23 10.11 -12.39
C VAL A 10 15.59 9.32 -11.25
N THR A 11 14.72 8.36 -11.56
CA THR A 11 14.07 7.51 -10.56
C THR A 11 15.05 6.62 -9.80
N GLU A 12 16.17 6.24 -10.40
CA GLU A 12 17.19 5.41 -9.75
C GLU A 12 18.24 6.28 -9.06
N GLU A 13 18.73 7.31 -9.75
CA GLU A 13 19.84 8.13 -9.26
C GLU A 13 19.40 9.13 -8.18
N GLN A 14 18.21 9.71 -8.32
CA GLN A 14 17.65 10.73 -7.42
C GLN A 14 16.12 10.59 -7.28
N PRO A 15 15.62 9.49 -6.70
CA PRO A 15 14.18 9.20 -6.59
C PRO A 15 13.36 10.32 -5.93
N HIS A 16 13.95 11.00 -4.94
CA HIS A 16 13.31 12.10 -4.22
C HIS A 16 13.08 13.33 -5.10
N ALA A 17 13.92 13.55 -6.11
CA ALA A 17 13.76 14.66 -7.05
C ALA A 17 12.53 14.50 -7.96
N MET A 18 11.98 13.28 -8.09
CA MET A 18 10.77 13.01 -8.87
C MET A 18 9.46 13.26 -8.10
N LEU A 19 9.50 13.37 -6.77
CA LEU A 19 8.29 13.50 -5.94
C LEU A 19 7.48 14.76 -6.27
N ILE A 20 8.12 15.92 -6.20
CA ILE A 20 7.48 17.22 -6.47
C ILE A 20 6.93 17.29 -7.92
N PRO A 21 7.72 16.94 -8.98
CA PRO A 21 7.19 16.89 -10.34
C PRO A 21 5.94 16.01 -10.49
N LEU A 22 5.93 14.83 -9.88
CA LEU A 22 4.81 13.89 -9.97
C LEU A 22 3.57 14.42 -9.24
N GLU A 23 3.74 15.01 -8.06
CA GLU A 23 2.63 15.64 -7.32
C GLU A 23 1.95 16.73 -8.15
N PHE A 24 2.73 17.64 -8.75
CA PHE A 24 2.19 18.69 -9.61
C PHE A 24 1.51 18.14 -10.86
N PHE A 25 2.09 17.09 -11.48
CA PHE A 25 1.46 16.41 -12.61
C PHE A 25 0.09 15.87 -12.22
N PHE A 26 -0.01 15.07 -11.16
CA PHE A 26 -1.29 14.52 -10.70
C PHE A 26 -2.28 15.59 -10.26
N MET A 27 -1.81 16.71 -9.70
CA MET A 27 -2.67 17.84 -9.33
C MET A 27 -3.28 18.50 -10.56
N GLY A 28 -2.51 18.66 -11.64
CA GLY A 28 -3.01 19.18 -12.92
C GLY A 28 -4.11 18.31 -13.57
N TYR A 29 -4.09 17.00 -13.32
CA TYR A 29 -5.13 16.07 -13.78
C TYR A 29 -6.26 15.83 -12.76
N GLY A 30 -6.23 16.47 -11.59
CA GLY A 30 -7.20 16.21 -10.52
C GLY A 30 -7.11 14.81 -9.90
N LEU A 31 -6.01 14.09 -10.12
CA LEU A 31 -5.74 12.76 -9.56
C LEU A 31 -5.03 12.83 -8.22
N TYR A 32 -4.46 13.99 -7.88
CA TYR A 32 -3.81 14.21 -6.60
C TYR A 32 -4.83 14.12 -5.46
N ARG A 33 -4.72 13.06 -4.66
CA ARG A 33 -5.34 12.97 -3.34
C ARG A 33 -4.21 13.04 -2.32
N PRO A 34 -4.17 14.08 -1.47
CA PRO A 34 -3.22 14.12 -0.36
C PRO A 34 -3.34 12.82 0.42
N CYS A 35 -2.23 12.09 0.56
CA CYS A 35 -2.19 10.97 1.47
C CYS A 35 -2.49 11.51 2.87
N GLN A 36 -3.69 11.24 3.37
CA GLN A 36 -3.98 11.44 4.78
C GLN A 36 -3.17 10.37 5.52
N LEU A 37 -1.93 10.70 5.88
CA LEU A 37 -1.11 9.98 6.85
C LEU A 37 -1.72 10.06 8.27
N GLY A 38 -3.05 10.09 8.36
CA GLY A 38 -3.83 10.05 9.58
C GLY A 38 -4.39 8.65 9.78
N GLY A 39 -3.71 7.85 10.59
CA GLY A 39 -4.28 6.63 11.17
C GLY A 39 -3.56 5.34 10.81
N SER A 40 -2.46 5.08 11.51
CA SER A 40 -1.80 3.77 11.66
C SER A 40 -0.87 3.29 10.52
N PRO A 41 0.44 3.09 10.78
CA PRO A 41 1.41 2.54 9.83
C PRO A 41 1.24 1.04 9.54
N ARG A 42 0.07 0.45 9.83
CA ARG A 42 -0.16 -1.00 9.79
C ARG A 42 -1.49 -1.47 9.19
N SER A 43 -2.30 -0.63 8.54
CA SER A 43 -3.45 -1.18 7.82
C SER A 43 -3.05 -1.56 6.39
N PRO A 44 -3.02 -2.85 6.02
CA PRO A 44 -2.79 -3.26 4.63
C PRO A 44 -3.92 -2.82 3.69
N LEU A 45 -5.01 -2.24 4.21
CA LEU A 45 -6.24 -1.91 3.50
C LEU A 45 -6.86 -0.58 4.02
N SER A 46 -6.08 0.51 4.14
CA SER A 46 -6.70 1.86 4.11
C SER A 46 -7.53 1.94 2.83
N PRO A 47 -8.80 2.45 2.85
CA PRO A 47 -9.86 2.01 1.95
C PRO A 47 -9.38 2.09 0.52
N LEU A 48 -9.02 0.91 0.01
CA LEU A 48 -8.58 0.75 -1.33
C LEU A 48 -9.74 1.20 -2.19
N CYS A 49 -9.53 2.21 -3.03
CA CYS A 49 -10.47 2.55 -4.10
C CYS A 49 -10.57 1.44 -5.16
N ILE A 50 -10.03 0.24 -4.86
CA ILE A 50 -10.10 -0.99 -5.64
C ILE A 50 -10.93 -2.02 -4.88
N SER A 51 -11.80 -2.73 -5.60
CA SER A 51 -12.68 -3.75 -5.03
C SER A 51 -11.88 -4.86 -4.35
N ALA A 52 -12.34 -5.34 -3.19
CA ALA A 52 -11.72 -6.44 -2.46
C ALA A 52 -11.60 -7.72 -3.30
N GLU A 53 -12.50 -7.91 -4.28
CA GLU A 53 -12.47 -9.04 -5.22
C GLU A 53 -11.24 -9.01 -6.13
N LEU A 54 -10.70 -7.82 -6.46
CA LEU A 54 -9.49 -7.66 -7.27
C LEU A 54 -8.20 -8.00 -6.53
N LEU A 55 -8.27 -8.11 -5.19
CA LEU A 55 -7.15 -8.51 -4.34
C LEU A 55 -7.12 -10.01 -4.08
N SER A 56 -8.07 -10.76 -4.65
CA SER A 56 -8.04 -12.21 -4.54
C SER A 56 -6.84 -12.77 -5.33
N PRO A 57 -6.21 -13.84 -4.85
CA PRO A 57 -5.21 -14.55 -5.64
C PRO A 57 -5.74 -14.95 -7.02
N GLU A 58 -7.01 -15.37 -7.09
CA GLU A 58 -7.70 -15.77 -8.31
C GLU A 58 -7.80 -14.62 -9.31
N SER A 59 -8.23 -13.43 -8.88
CA SER A 59 -8.33 -12.25 -9.75
C SER A 59 -6.97 -11.72 -10.20
N MET A 60 -5.92 -11.91 -9.40
CA MET A 60 -4.54 -11.58 -9.76
C MET A 60 -3.89 -12.64 -10.67
N GLY A 61 -4.57 -13.75 -10.97
CA GLY A 61 -4.01 -14.85 -11.76
C GLY A 61 -2.92 -15.65 -11.03
N LEU A 62 -2.87 -15.58 -9.71
CA LEU A 62 -1.89 -16.28 -8.88
C LEU A 62 -2.41 -17.66 -8.45
N LYS A 63 -1.69 -18.73 -8.80
CA LYS A 63 -1.97 -20.09 -8.32
C LYS A 63 -1.17 -20.39 -7.04
N LEU A 64 -1.58 -19.81 -5.93
CA LEU A 64 -0.90 -19.98 -4.64
C LEU A 64 -1.24 -21.33 -4.01
N LYS A 65 -0.23 -22.01 -3.45
CA LYS A 65 -0.44 -23.13 -2.53
C LYS A 65 -0.51 -22.59 -1.10
N PRO A 66 -1.39 -23.10 -0.23
CA PRO A 66 -1.40 -22.71 1.17
C PRO A 66 -0.03 -22.93 1.82
N ILE A 67 0.51 -21.89 2.45
CA ILE A 67 1.74 -22.00 3.24
C ILE A 67 1.36 -22.50 4.62
N LYS A 68 2.08 -23.51 5.12
CA LYS A 68 1.87 -24.04 6.48
C LYS A 68 2.48 -23.07 7.50
N THR A 69 1.71 -22.06 7.89
CA THR A 69 2.12 -21.11 8.92
C THR A 69 1.84 -21.68 10.32
N ARG A 70 2.83 -21.64 11.22
CA ARG A 70 2.64 -22.04 12.63
C ARG A 70 1.92 -20.92 13.38
N THR A 71 0.59 -21.01 13.50
CA THR A 71 -0.20 -20.06 14.29
C THR A 71 0.05 -20.30 15.78
N SER A 72 0.79 -19.41 16.44
CA SER A 72 0.74 -19.35 17.90
C SER A 72 -0.50 -18.55 18.25
N LEU A 73 -1.61 -19.25 18.51
CA LEU A 73 -2.80 -18.66 19.11
C LEU A 73 -2.42 -18.25 20.54
N LYS A 74 -2.02 -16.99 20.74
CA LYS A 74 -2.20 -16.35 22.04
C LYS A 74 -3.67 -15.96 22.10
N SER A 75 -4.48 -16.85 22.64
CA SER A 75 -5.84 -16.55 23.06
C SER A 75 -5.77 -15.44 24.10
N ASP A 76 -6.19 -14.24 23.73
CA ASP A 76 -6.50 -13.19 24.69
C ASP A 76 -7.78 -13.58 25.45
N GLN A 77 -7.81 -13.22 26.73
CA GLN A 77 -8.90 -13.52 27.65
C GLN A 77 -10.22 -12.90 27.18
N GLY A 78 -11.26 -13.72 27.12
CA GLY A 78 -12.66 -13.26 27.01
C GLY A 78 -13.56 -14.33 27.60
N GLY A 79 -13.97 -14.13 28.86
CA GLY A 79 -14.65 -15.09 29.71
C GLY A 79 -15.94 -15.68 29.14
N GLY A 80 -16.14 -16.96 29.44
CA GLY A 80 -17.40 -17.65 29.27
C GLY A 80 -18.46 -17.16 30.25
N LEU A 81 -19.70 -17.20 29.75
CA LEU A 81 -20.95 -17.13 30.48
C LEU A 81 -20.91 -18.03 31.74
N VAL A 82 -21.24 -17.48 32.92
CA VAL A 82 -21.69 -18.28 34.07
C VAL A 82 -23.21 -18.31 34.11
N ALA A 83 -23.70 -19.46 34.57
CA ALA A 83 -25.11 -19.86 34.70
C ALA A 83 -26.02 -18.84 35.39
#